data_AF-A0A7C5VD46-F1
#
_entry.id   AF-A0A7C5VD46-F1
#
_cell.length_a   1.000
_cell.length_b   1.000
_cell.length_c   1.000
_cell.angle_alpha   90.00
_cell.angle_beta   90.00
_cell.angle_gamma   90.00
#
_symmetry.space_group_name_H-M   'P 1'
#
loop_
_entity.id
_entity.type
_entity.pdbx_description
1 polymer ?
#
loop_
_entity_poly.entity_id
_entity_poly.type
_entity_poly.pdbx_seq_one_letter_code
_entity_poly.pdbx_strand_id
1 'polypeptide(L)'
;MRAFDEDGNVRLEVGSLDLETFGSVSVLRLALEETAALGYAEPSQAAVRLALSTGRIVAVTAGSRGSFVSDGLRLVRGRTEVEAVDTVGAGDVFGGALLVGLMETGDLVYATALGLAAVDQRVRHAGPRALDGDAIRRAASELSRKISVSEVRP
;
A
#
# COMPACT_ATOMS: atom_id res chain seq x y z
N MET A 1 -0.15 -6.36 18.49
CA MET A 1 -0.36 -7.77 18.89
C MET A 1 -1.74 -8.21 18.40
N ARG A 2 -1.94 -9.50 18.15
CA ARG A 2 -3.28 -10.04 17.83
C ARG A 2 -3.94 -10.47 19.13
N ALA A 3 -5.19 -10.07 19.32
CA ALA A 3 -6.05 -10.46 20.43
C ALA A 3 -7.35 -11.08 19.89
N PHE A 4 -8.09 -11.77 20.75
CA PHE A 4 -9.42 -12.29 20.41
C PHE A 4 -10.47 -11.45 21.12
N ASP A 5 -11.54 -11.08 20.42
CA ASP A 5 -12.72 -10.48 21.06
C ASP A 5 -13.63 -11.54 21.70
N GLU A 6 -14.70 -11.08 22.35
CA GLU A 6 -15.67 -11.95 23.03
C GLU A 6 -16.35 -12.96 22.09
N ASP A 7 -16.39 -12.65 20.79
CA ASP A 7 -16.96 -13.49 19.74
C ASP A 7 -15.91 -14.45 19.12
N GLY A 8 -14.67 -14.41 19.59
CA GLY A 8 -13.56 -15.22 19.07
C GLY A 8 -12.95 -14.70 17.77
N ASN A 9 -13.28 -13.47 17.34
CA ASN A 9 -12.66 -12.86 16.17
C ASN A 9 -11.30 -12.26 16.51
N VAL A 10 -10.37 -12.34 15.56
CA VAL A 10 -9.05 -11.74 15.70
C VAL A 10 -9.14 -10.23 15.53
N ARG A 11 -8.68 -9.48 16.52
CA ARG A 11 -8.48 -8.02 16.45
C ARG A 11 -7.00 -7.67 16.60
N LEU A 12 -6.64 -6.50 16.10
CA LEU A 12 -5.31 -5.92 16.31
C LEU A 12 -5.37 -4.99 17.53
N GLU A 13 -4.55 -5.28 18.52
CA GLU A 13 -4.27 -4.38 19.63
C GLU A 13 -2.89 -3.77 19.45
N VAL A 14 -2.82 -2.44 19.40
CA VAL A 14 -1.56 -1.72 19.35
C VAL A 14 -1.30 -1.16 20.75
N GLY A 15 -0.17 -1.53 21.34
CA GLY A 15 0.34 -0.87 22.55
C GLY A 15 0.90 0.51 22.22
N SER A 16 1.85 1.02 23.01
CA SER A 16 2.61 2.20 22.61
C SER A 16 3.46 1.86 21.38
N LEU A 17 3.10 2.41 20.21
CA LEU A 17 3.94 2.33 19.02
C LEU A 17 4.90 3.52 19.04
N ASP A 18 6.16 3.27 19.38
CA ASP A 18 7.20 4.27 19.21
C ASP A 18 7.68 4.27 17.75
N LEU A 19 7.30 5.32 17.02
CA LEU A 19 7.66 5.48 15.62
C LEU A 19 9.18 5.69 15.42
N GLU A 20 9.92 6.10 16.45
CA GLU A 20 11.39 6.24 16.39
C GLU A 20 12.08 4.88 16.23
N THR A 21 11.45 3.80 16.68
CA THR A 21 11.94 2.43 16.49
C THR A 21 12.05 2.05 15.00
N PHE A 22 11.35 2.76 14.11
CA PHE A 22 11.45 2.59 12.65
C PHE A 22 12.52 3.47 12.00
N GLY A 23 13.51 3.97 12.74
CA GLY A 23 14.54 4.89 12.23
C GLY A 23 15.32 4.40 10.99
N SER A 24 15.40 3.09 10.76
CA SER A 24 16.02 2.49 9.56
C SER A 24 15.04 2.17 8.41
N VAL A 25 13.73 2.33 8.60
CA VAL A 25 12.71 1.97 7.62
C VAL A 25 12.52 3.10 6.62
N SER A 26 12.71 2.84 5.33
CA SER A 26 12.47 3.85 4.27
C SER A 26 11.03 3.86 3.75
N VAL A 27 10.37 2.70 3.77
CA VAL A 27 8.99 2.51 3.28
C VAL A 27 8.20 1.69 4.30
N LEU A 28 7.07 2.22 4.76
CA LEU A 28 6.14 1.55 5.67
C LEU A 28 4.85 1.19 4.90
N ARG A 29 4.51 -0.10 4.86
CA ARG A 29 3.27 -0.58 4.24
C ARG A 29 2.28 -1.03 5.32
N LEU A 30 1.04 -0.56 5.23
CA LEU A 30 -0.05 -0.90 6.13
C LEU A 30 -1.27 -1.40 5.35
N ALA A 31 -1.96 -2.39 5.90
CA ALA A 31 -3.31 -2.79 5.50
C ALA A 31 -4.36 -1.93 6.23
N LEU A 32 -5.61 -2.00 5.77
CA LEU A 32 -6.70 -1.19 6.33
C LEU A 32 -6.90 -1.46 7.82
N GLU A 33 -6.86 -2.73 8.22
CA GLU A 33 -7.01 -3.17 9.60
C GLU A 33 -5.88 -2.62 10.48
N GLU A 34 -4.66 -2.59 9.95
CA GLU A 34 -3.48 -2.04 10.64
C GLU A 34 -3.61 -0.51 10.81
N THR A 35 -4.15 0.20 9.81
CA THR A 35 -4.41 1.64 9.93
C THR A 35 -5.51 1.95 10.96
N ALA A 36 -6.57 1.15 11.00
CA ALA A 36 -7.65 1.32 11.96
C ALA A 36 -7.16 1.07 13.40
N ALA A 37 -6.31 0.06 13.58
CA ALA A 37 -5.71 -0.25 14.88
C ALA A 37 -4.78 0.86 15.39
N LEU A 38 -4.23 1.68 14.48
CA LEU A 38 -3.46 2.89 14.80
C LEU A 38 -4.34 4.14 15.02
N GLY A 39 -5.67 3.98 15.00
CA GLY A 39 -6.62 5.07 15.25
C GLY A 39 -6.94 5.94 14.03
N TYR A 40 -6.63 5.49 12.82
CA TYR A 40 -6.99 6.21 11.59
C TYR A 40 -8.26 5.63 10.97
N ALA A 41 -9.27 6.48 10.77
CA ALA A 41 -10.51 6.08 10.09
C ALA A 41 -10.34 6.00 8.56
N GLU A 42 -9.49 6.86 7.99
CA GLU A 42 -9.30 6.95 6.55
C GLU A 42 -7.86 6.58 6.11
N PRO A 43 -7.70 5.69 5.11
CA PRO A 43 -6.40 5.28 4.56
C PRO A 43 -5.52 6.45 4.10
N SER A 44 -6.13 7.45 3.46
CA SER A 44 -5.44 8.65 3.00
C SER A 44 -4.87 9.45 4.16
N GLN A 45 -5.62 9.58 5.25
CA GLN A 45 -5.20 10.28 6.44
C GLN A 45 -4.04 9.53 7.13
N ALA A 46 -4.13 8.21 7.22
CA ALA A 46 -3.05 7.37 7.75
C ALA A 46 -1.75 7.55 6.94
N ALA A 47 -1.83 7.42 5.61
CA ALA A 47 -0.69 7.59 4.72
C ALA A 47 -0.01 8.95 4.91
N VAL A 48 -0.80 10.04 4.90
CA VAL A 48 -0.26 11.40 5.02
C VAL A 48 0.32 11.68 6.40
N ARG A 49 -0.44 11.42 7.47
CA ARG A 49 -0.02 11.79 8.83
C ARG A 49 1.18 10.97 9.29
N LEU A 50 1.22 9.68 8.96
CA LEU A 50 2.37 8.85 9.28
C LEU A 50 3.59 9.34 8.49
N ALA A 51 3.47 9.57 7.18
CA ALA A 51 4.58 10.07 6.37
C ALA A 51 5.17 11.39 6.89
N LEU A 52 4.30 12.35 7.26
CA LEU A 52 4.73 13.62 7.89
C LEU A 52 5.45 13.41 9.23
N SER A 53 4.91 12.53 10.08
CA SER A 53 5.49 12.28 11.41
C SER A 53 6.79 11.49 11.39
N THR A 54 6.98 10.59 10.42
CA THR A 54 8.13 9.68 10.35
C THR A 54 9.18 10.11 9.32
N GLY A 55 8.83 11.02 8.41
CA GLY A 55 9.65 11.38 7.25
C GLY A 55 9.85 10.23 6.26
N ARG A 56 8.94 9.24 6.22
CA ARG A 56 9.06 8.02 5.40
C ARG A 56 7.97 7.95 4.35
N ILE A 57 8.19 7.11 3.33
CA ILE A 57 7.12 6.75 2.39
C ILE A 57 6.17 5.81 3.12
N VAL A 58 4.89 6.15 3.16
CA VAL A 58 3.85 5.31 3.77
C VAL A 58 2.86 4.90 2.70
N ALA A 59 2.66 3.59 2.56
CA ALA A 59 1.72 2.99 1.63
C ALA A 59 0.60 2.27 2.40
N VAL A 60 -0.64 2.66 2.18
CA VAL A 60 -1.82 1.99 2.72
C VAL A 60 -2.55 1.27 1.59
N THR A 61 -2.68 -0.05 1.71
CA THR A 61 -3.44 -0.89 0.77
C THR A 61 -4.84 -1.14 1.34
N ALA A 62 -5.88 -0.85 0.56
CA ALA A 62 -7.28 -0.85 0.99
C ALA A 62 -8.18 -1.72 0.08
N GLY A 63 -7.68 -2.88 -0.36
CA GLY A 63 -8.44 -3.82 -1.19
C GLY A 63 -8.99 -3.17 -2.47
N SER A 64 -10.30 -3.27 -2.70
CA SER A 64 -10.98 -2.67 -3.87
C SER A 64 -10.96 -1.14 -3.90
N ARG A 65 -10.69 -0.48 -2.76
CA ARG A 65 -10.45 0.98 -2.72
C ARG A 65 -9.08 1.36 -3.29
N GLY A 66 -8.22 0.38 -3.55
CA GLY A 66 -6.90 0.56 -4.14
C GLY A 66 -5.82 0.86 -3.09
N SER A 67 -4.94 1.80 -3.41
CA SER A 67 -3.81 2.19 -2.56
C SER A 67 -3.69 3.70 -2.38
N PHE A 68 -3.11 4.08 -1.25
CA PHE A 68 -2.86 5.45 -0.82
C PHE A 68 -1.39 5.53 -0.39
N VAL A 69 -0.56 6.22 -1.16
CA VAL A 69 0.89 6.28 -0.91
C VAL A 69 1.31 7.73 -0.74
N SER A 70 2.02 8.04 0.33
CA SER A 70 2.47 9.41 0.64
C SER A 70 3.94 9.41 1.03
N ASP A 71 4.68 10.40 0.53
CA ASP A 71 6.05 10.74 0.94
C ASP A 71 6.09 11.94 1.90
N GLY A 72 4.91 12.44 2.33
CA GLY A 72 4.76 13.62 3.17
C GLY A 72 4.70 14.93 2.40
N LEU A 73 5.05 14.93 1.11
CA LEU A 73 4.91 16.08 0.20
C LEU A 73 3.67 15.95 -0.67
N ARG A 74 3.35 14.72 -1.09
CA ARG A 74 2.19 14.42 -1.94
C ARG A 74 1.53 13.11 -1.53
N LEU A 75 0.24 13.02 -1.82
CA LEU A 75 -0.57 11.82 -1.68
C LEU A 75 -0.95 11.29 -3.07
N VAL A 76 -0.51 10.08 -3.35
CA VAL A 76 -0.75 9.30 -4.57
C VAL A 76 -1.86 8.30 -4.31
N ARG A 77 -2.89 8.28 -5.16
CA ARG A 77 -4.09 7.45 -5.03
C ARG A 77 -4.38 6.72 -6.32
N GLY A 78 -4.55 5.41 -6.26
CA GLY A 78 -4.87 4.60 -7.42
C GLY A 78 -5.62 3.34 -7.07
N ARG A 79 -6.33 2.79 -8.04
CA ARG A 79 -6.99 1.49 -7.95
C ARG A 79 -6.98 0.78 -9.30
N THR A 80 -7.13 -0.53 -9.27
CA THR A 80 -7.45 -1.34 -10.46
C THR A 80 -8.85 -1.92 -10.30
N GLU A 81 -9.59 -2.06 -11.40
CA GLU A 81 -10.88 -2.74 -11.42
C GLU A 81 -10.66 -4.18 -11.89
N VAL A 82 -10.77 -5.12 -10.96
CA VAL A 82 -10.47 -6.53 -11.19
C VAL A 82 -11.48 -7.42 -10.46
N GLU A 83 -11.92 -8.46 -11.13
CA GLU A 83 -12.62 -9.58 -10.49
C GLU A 83 -11.56 -10.48 -9.83
N ALA A 84 -11.40 -10.33 -8.52
CA ALA A 84 -10.40 -11.06 -7.76
C ALA A 84 -10.85 -12.51 -7.49
N VAL A 85 -10.01 -13.46 -7.87
CA VAL A 85 -10.18 -14.90 -7.60
C VAL A 85 -9.54 -15.27 -6.25
N ASP A 86 -8.36 -14.71 -5.94
CA ASP A 86 -7.64 -14.98 -4.71
C ASP A 86 -6.77 -13.78 -4.31
N THR A 87 -7.06 -13.20 -3.14
CA THR A 87 -6.37 -12.01 -2.63
C THR A 87 -5.16 -12.32 -1.75
N VAL A 88 -4.84 -13.60 -1.52
CA VAL A 88 -3.70 -14.01 -0.71
C VAL A 88 -2.39 -13.50 -1.32
N GLY A 89 -1.64 -12.76 -0.51
CA GLY A 89 -0.36 -12.15 -0.88
C GLY A 89 -0.49 -10.84 -1.66
N ALA A 90 -1.69 -10.28 -1.85
CA ALA A 90 -1.87 -9.02 -2.58
C ALA A 90 -1.08 -7.86 -1.94
N GLY A 91 -1.07 -7.76 -0.60
CA GLY A 91 -0.30 -6.74 0.12
C GLY A 91 1.21 -6.89 -0.09
N ASP A 92 1.73 -8.12 -0.09
CA ASP A 92 3.16 -8.41 -0.29
C ASP A 92 3.58 -8.12 -1.73
N VAL A 93 2.76 -8.52 -2.71
CA VAL A 93 2.97 -8.22 -4.12
C VAL A 93 2.97 -6.72 -4.37
N PHE A 94 2.01 -5.98 -3.79
CA PHE A 94 1.99 -4.53 -3.87
C PHE A 94 3.27 -3.92 -3.30
N GLY A 95 3.66 -4.31 -2.09
CA GLY A 95 4.85 -3.78 -1.42
C GLY A 95 6.14 -4.07 -2.20
N GLY A 96 6.30 -5.29 -2.69
CA GLY A 96 7.46 -5.69 -3.49
C GLY A 96 7.55 -4.90 -4.80
N ALA A 97 6.45 -4.79 -5.54
CA ALA A 97 6.42 -4.04 -6.79
C ALA A 97 6.57 -2.52 -6.58
N LEU A 98 6.03 -1.96 -5.50
CA LEU A 98 6.27 -0.57 -5.11
C LEU A 98 7.77 -0.32 -4.89
N LEU A 99 8.46 -1.19 -4.16
CA LEU A 99 9.90 -1.08 -3.93
C LEU A 99 10.70 -1.15 -5.23
N VAL A 100 10.38 -2.10 -6.11
CA VAL A 100 11.02 -2.21 -7.43
C VAL A 100 10.86 -0.91 -8.21
N GLY A 101 9.64 -0.38 -8.30
CA GLY A 101 9.38 0.86 -9.05
C GLY A 101 10.12 2.07 -8.45
N LEU A 102 10.18 2.17 -7.13
CA LEU A 102 10.94 3.22 -6.44
C LEU A 102 12.45 3.09 -6.71
N MET A 103 13.01 1.89 -6.64
CA MET A 103 14.45 1.66 -6.87
C MET A 103 14.86 1.97 -8.31
N GLU A 104 14.00 1.68 -9.28
CA GLU A 104 14.31 1.88 -10.70
C GLU A 104 14.14 3.33 -11.16
N THR A 105 13.19 4.06 -10.59
CA THR A 105 12.76 5.36 -11.15
C THR A 105 12.77 6.51 -10.15
N GLY A 106 12.66 6.23 -8.85
CA GLY A 106 12.37 7.24 -7.83
C GLY A 106 10.99 7.89 -7.95
N ASP A 107 10.16 7.48 -8.91
CA ASP A 107 8.83 8.08 -9.13
C ASP A 107 7.75 7.35 -8.34
N LEU A 108 7.20 8.04 -7.35
CA LEU A 108 6.14 7.53 -6.49
C LEU A 108 4.85 7.19 -7.26
N VAL A 109 4.54 7.93 -8.34
CA VAL A 109 3.36 7.70 -9.17
C VAL A 109 3.52 6.39 -9.94
N TYR A 110 4.64 6.25 -10.65
CA TYR A 110 4.96 5.02 -11.39
C TYR A 110 5.06 3.81 -10.45
N ALA A 111 5.76 3.95 -9.32
CA ALA A 111 5.90 2.86 -8.36
C ALA A 111 4.55 2.40 -7.79
N THR A 112 3.65 3.34 -7.49
CA THR A 112 2.28 3.01 -7.06
C THR A 112 1.50 2.29 -8.16
N ALA A 113 1.63 2.74 -9.40
CA ALA A 113 1.01 2.08 -10.55
C ALA A 113 1.57 0.66 -10.77
N LEU A 114 2.87 0.45 -10.58
CA LEU A 114 3.53 -0.85 -10.67
C LEU A 114 3.00 -1.81 -9.60
N GLY A 115 2.86 -1.33 -8.36
CA GLY A 115 2.23 -2.06 -7.27
C GLY A 115 0.81 -2.53 -7.61
N LEU A 116 -0.03 -1.62 -8.12
CA LEU A 116 -1.42 -1.93 -8.50
C LEU A 116 -1.50 -2.91 -9.67
N ALA A 117 -0.66 -2.74 -10.70
CA ALA A 117 -0.60 -3.64 -11.85
C ALA A 117 -0.15 -5.05 -11.45
N ALA A 118 0.81 -5.16 -10.53
CA ALA A 118 1.26 -6.45 -10.01
C ALA A 118 0.16 -7.15 -9.21
N VAL A 119 -0.58 -6.41 -8.37
CA VAL A 119 -1.74 -6.94 -7.65
C VAL A 119 -2.82 -7.40 -8.61
N ASP A 120 -3.15 -6.60 -9.62
CA ASP A 120 -4.14 -6.94 -10.65
C ASP A 120 -3.84 -8.32 -11.26
N GLN A 121 -2.60 -8.53 -11.71
CA GLN A 121 -2.19 -9.79 -12.30
C GLN A 121 -2.17 -10.93 -11.27
N ARG A 122 -1.77 -10.65 -10.02
CA ARG A 122 -1.70 -11.64 -8.95
C ARG A 122 -3.10 -12.18 -8.62
N VAL A 123 -4.08 -11.31 -8.40
CA VAL A 123 -5.36 -11.71 -7.80
C VAL A 123 -6.29 -12.46 -8.75
N ARG A 124 -5.98 -12.48 -10.05
CA ARG A 124 -6.76 -13.19 -11.09
C ARG A 124 -6.66 -14.72 -11.03
N HIS A 125 -5.76 -15.27 -10.22
CA HIS A 125 -5.52 -16.72 -10.15
C HIS A 125 -5.41 -17.22 -8.72
N ALA A 126 -5.90 -18.43 -8.44
CA ALA A 126 -5.74 -19.07 -7.14
C ALA A 126 -4.29 -19.48 -6.86
N GLY A 127 -3.85 -19.24 -5.63
CA GLY A 127 -2.55 -19.62 -5.08
C GLY A 127 -1.36 -18.82 -5.62
N PRO A 128 -0.17 -18.93 -4.99
CA PRO A 128 1.02 -18.24 -5.46
C PRO A 128 1.38 -18.62 -6.90
N ARG A 129 1.65 -17.61 -7.73
CA ARG A 129 2.00 -17.77 -9.16
C ARG A 129 3.15 -16.83 -9.52
N ALA A 130 3.96 -17.24 -10.49
CA ALA A 130 4.95 -16.36 -11.08
C ALA A 130 4.26 -15.17 -11.75
N LEU A 131 4.88 -14.00 -11.64
CA LEU A 131 4.41 -12.77 -12.26
C LEU A 131 5.19 -12.52 -13.55
N ASP A 132 4.48 -12.20 -14.63
CA ASP A 132 5.04 -11.61 -15.84
C ASP A 132 5.39 -10.13 -15.56
N GLY A 133 6.68 -9.86 -15.35
CA GLY A 133 7.17 -8.52 -15.05
C GLY A 133 7.02 -7.53 -16.21
N ASP A 134 7.15 -7.99 -17.45
CA ASP A 134 7.04 -7.11 -18.63
C ASP A 134 5.60 -6.68 -18.86
N ALA A 135 4.65 -7.60 -18.68
CA ALA A 135 3.22 -7.28 -18.72
C ALA A 135 2.84 -6.28 -17.61
N ILE A 136 3.33 -6.50 -16.39
CA ILE A 136 3.11 -5.59 -15.26
C ILE A 136 3.65 -4.19 -15.57
N ARG A 137 4.86 -4.07 -16.12
CA ARG A 137 5.47 -2.76 -16.45
C ARG A 137 4.69 -2.01 -17.53
N ARG A 138 4.20 -2.72 -18.56
CA ARG A 138 3.32 -2.12 -19.59
C ARG A 138 2.04 -1.59 -18.95
N ALA A 139 1.36 -2.41 -18.16
CA ALA A 139 0.13 -2.01 -17.45
C ALA A 139 0.37 -0.83 -16.49
N ALA A 140 1.49 -0.83 -15.76
CA ALA A 140 1.87 0.27 -14.86
C ALA A 140 2.07 1.60 -15.60
N SER A 141 2.64 1.54 -16.82
CA SER A 141 2.89 2.74 -17.64
C SER A 141 1.59 3.37 -18.15
N GLU A 142 0.56 2.57 -18.37
CA GLU A 142 -0.79 3.05 -18.71
C GLU A 142 -1.52 3.55 -17.47
N LEU A 143 -1.43 2.81 -16.36
CA LEU A 143 -2.11 3.12 -15.12
C LEU A 143 -1.56 4.40 -14.46
N SER A 144 -0.25 4.67 -14.56
CA SER A 144 0.37 5.88 -13.99
C SER A 144 -0.27 7.18 -14.49
N ARG A 145 -0.80 7.18 -15.72
CA ARG A 145 -1.53 8.33 -16.31
C ARG A 145 -2.91 8.56 -15.70
N LYS A 146 -3.45 7.57 -14.99
CA LYS A 146 -4.77 7.59 -14.34
C LYS A 146 -4.67 7.72 -12.82
N ILE A 147 -3.47 7.62 -12.26
CA ILE A 147 -3.21 7.83 -10.84
C ILE A 147 -3.57 9.27 -10.46
N SER A 148 -4.30 9.42 -9.36
CA SER A 148 -4.62 10.73 -8.79
C SER A 148 -3.50 11.17 -7.83
N VAL A 149 -3.05 12.42 -7.96
CA VAL A 149 -2.04 13.01 -7.09
C VAL A 149 -2.59 14.29 -6.47
N SER A 150 -2.33 14.50 -5.19
CA SER A 150 -2.63 15.75 -4.49
C SER A 150 -1.45 16.17 -3.63
N GLU A 151 -1.12 17.45 -3.64
CA GLU A 151 -0.15 18.04 -2.71
C GLU A 151 -0.62 17.89 -1.26
N VAL A 152 0.33 17.61 -0.37
CA VAL A 152 0.13 17.61 1.08
C VAL A 152 0.61 18.96 1.59
N ARG A 153 -0.27 19.70 2.24
CA ARG A 153 0.12 20.91 2.97
C ARG A 153 0.45 20.50 4.41
N PRO A 154 1.62 20.90 4.94
CA PRO A 154 2.00 20.63 6.34
C PRO A 154 0.99 21.20 7.33
#